data_AF-E0QT72-F1
#
_entry.id   AF-E0QT72-F1
#
_cell.length_a   1.000
_cell.length_b   1.000
_cell.length_c   1.000
_cell.angle_alpha   90.00
_cell.angle_beta   90.00
_cell.angle_gamma   90.00
#
_symmetry.space_group_name_H-M   'P 1'
#
loop_
_entity.id
_entity.type
_entity.pdbx_description
1 polymer ?
#
loop_
_entity_poly.entity_id
_entity_poly.type
_entity_poly.pdbx_seq_one_letter_code
_entity_poly.pdbx_strand_id
1 'polypeptide(L)'
;MKTRDFINIGVFTAIYFVLVFASGMLGIINPLMMFVGFALGIIANGVVISLFKSRVRKIGALAILGLLVGVLMMLTGHPWVVVILTPLLGLIGDFLYSKGKKGFNILAYALFSLWYVTPWFPVLTDAAGYRQMITKSMGEAYAVQLDWFLSPAPIFAWMGCIFLLGLIGGIFGESVLVRHFRKAGIAK
;
A
#
# COMPACT_ATOMS: atom_id res chain seq x y z
N MET A 1 -7.56 -22.24 -5.34
CA MET A 1 -8.54 -21.13 -5.37
C MET A 1 -9.72 -21.52 -6.25
N LYS A 2 -10.88 -20.87 -6.14
CA LYS A 2 -12.05 -21.07 -7.03
C LYS A 2 -12.28 -19.80 -7.86
N THR A 3 -13.04 -19.87 -8.96
CA THR A 3 -13.34 -18.71 -9.84
C THR A 3 -13.82 -17.48 -9.06
N ARG A 4 -14.72 -17.66 -8.09
CA ARG A 4 -15.22 -16.57 -7.22
C ARG A 4 -14.13 -15.88 -6.41
N ASP A 5 -13.06 -16.60 -6.03
CA ASP A 5 -11.94 -16.00 -5.31
C ASP A 5 -11.18 -15.02 -6.22
N PHE A 6 -10.94 -15.38 -7.48
CA PHE A 6 -10.28 -14.50 -8.45
C PHE A 6 -11.12 -13.27 -8.78
N ILE A 7 -12.45 -13.42 -8.90
CA ILE A 7 -13.36 -12.28 -9.08
C ILE A 7 -13.24 -11.32 -7.89
N ASN A 8 -13.28 -11.84 -6.66
CA ASN A 8 -13.10 -11.02 -5.47
C ASN A 8 -11.72 -10.35 -5.44
N ILE A 9 -10.64 -11.08 -5.76
CA ILE A 9 -9.29 -10.52 -5.84
C ILE A 9 -9.28 -9.34 -6.83
N GLY A 10 -9.84 -9.50 -8.03
CA GLY A 10 -9.90 -8.42 -9.03
C GLY A 10 -10.67 -7.20 -8.54
N VAL A 11 -11.87 -7.38 -7.97
CA VAL A 11 -12.68 -6.28 -7.43
C VAL A 11 -11.96 -5.53 -6.31
N PHE A 12 -11.41 -6.26 -5.33
CA PHE A 12 -10.69 -5.63 -4.22
C PHE A 12 -9.38 -4.99 -4.66
N THR A 13 -8.71 -5.55 -5.67
CA THR A 13 -7.53 -4.93 -6.30
C THR A 13 -7.91 -3.59 -6.93
N ALA A 14 -9.00 -3.52 -7.69
CA ALA A 14 -9.46 -2.28 -8.31
C ALA A 14 -9.79 -1.21 -7.27
N ILE A 15 -10.53 -1.57 -6.21
CA ILE A 15 -10.87 -0.65 -5.11
C ILE A 15 -9.60 -0.17 -4.40
N TYR A 16 -8.70 -1.10 -4.06
CA TYR A 16 -7.44 -0.79 -3.41
C TYR A 16 -6.62 0.18 -4.27
N PHE A 17 -6.41 -0.16 -5.55
CA PHE A 17 -5.65 0.64 -6.50
C PHE A 17 -6.23 2.05 -6.64
N VAL A 18 -7.54 2.20 -6.80
CA VAL A 18 -8.19 3.51 -6.90
C VAL A 18 -7.93 4.35 -5.65
N LEU A 19 -8.04 3.77 -4.45
CA LEU A 19 -7.75 4.49 -3.21
C LEU A 19 -6.28 4.92 -3.11
N VAL A 20 -5.34 4.02 -3.44
CA VAL A 20 -3.91 4.36 -3.42
C VAL A 20 -3.61 5.45 -4.44
N PHE A 21 -4.10 5.29 -5.67
CA PHE A 21 -3.79 6.20 -6.76
C PHE A 21 -4.39 7.58 -6.50
N ALA A 22 -5.68 7.64 -6.14
CA ALA A 22 -6.36 8.89 -5.82
C ALA A 22 -5.71 9.61 -4.63
N SER A 23 -5.30 8.88 -3.59
CA SER A 23 -4.63 9.50 -2.45
C SER A 23 -3.21 9.97 -2.80
N GLY A 24 -2.50 9.25 -3.68
CA GLY A 24 -1.20 9.65 -4.21
C GLY A 24 -1.25 10.92 -5.07
N MET A 25 -2.36 11.15 -5.79
CA MET A 25 -2.54 12.38 -6.60
C MET A 25 -2.53 13.67 -5.78
N LEU A 26 -2.73 13.61 -4.45
CA LEU A 26 -2.54 14.78 -3.58
C LEU A 26 -1.12 15.33 -3.64
N GLY A 27 -0.13 14.50 -4.00
CA GLY A 27 1.25 14.92 -4.19
C GLY A 27 1.44 15.93 -5.31
N ILE A 28 0.54 15.99 -6.30
CA ILE A 28 0.61 17.00 -7.38
C ILE A 28 0.49 18.42 -6.83
N ILE A 29 -0.24 18.60 -5.72
CA ILE A 29 -0.44 19.91 -5.10
C ILE A 29 0.87 20.40 -4.46
N ASN A 30 1.54 19.55 -3.68
CA ASN A 30 2.78 19.84 -2.96
C ASN A 30 3.42 18.54 -2.45
N PRO A 31 4.77 18.44 -2.34
CA PRO A 31 5.44 17.24 -1.82
C PRO A 31 4.98 16.80 -0.42
N LEU A 32 4.60 17.73 0.46
CA LEU A 32 4.10 17.40 1.80
C LEU A 32 2.70 16.75 1.76
N MET A 33 1.85 17.20 0.84
CA MET A 33 0.51 16.64 0.66
C MET A 33 0.54 15.21 0.13
N MET A 34 1.62 14.82 -0.54
CA MET A 34 1.88 13.43 -0.93
C MET A 34 1.92 12.50 0.30
N PHE A 35 2.65 12.88 1.36
CA PHE A 35 2.76 12.07 2.59
C PHE A 35 1.43 11.98 3.34
N VAL A 36 0.67 13.08 3.37
CA VAL A 36 -0.70 13.11 3.90
C VAL A 36 -1.60 12.16 3.09
N GLY A 37 -1.51 12.23 1.76
CA GLY A 37 -2.23 11.34 0.85
C GLY A 37 -1.89 9.87 1.06
N PHE A 38 -0.61 9.53 1.25
CA PHE A 38 -0.19 8.18 1.60
C PHE A 38 -0.75 7.74 2.95
N ALA A 39 -0.70 8.59 3.97
CA ALA A 39 -1.27 8.27 5.29
C ALA A 39 -2.77 7.97 5.22
N LEU A 40 -3.54 8.83 4.54
CA LEU A 40 -4.97 8.62 4.33
C LEU A 40 -5.25 7.35 3.53
N GLY A 41 -4.50 7.12 2.45
CA GLY A 41 -4.62 5.93 1.61
C GLY A 41 -4.34 4.64 2.38
N ILE A 42 -3.27 4.61 3.17
CA ILE A 42 -2.91 3.46 4.02
C ILE A 42 -3.99 3.19 5.07
N ILE A 43 -4.55 4.22 5.71
CA ILE A 43 -5.60 4.02 6.72
C ILE A 43 -6.89 3.52 6.05
N ALA A 44 -7.32 4.12 4.94
CA ALA A 44 -8.52 3.74 4.21
C ALA A 44 -8.43 2.31 3.66
N ASN A 45 -7.28 1.95 3.08
CA ASN A 45 -7.05 0.62 2.53
C ASN A 45 -6.98 -0.48 3.60
N GLY A 46 -6.77 -0.13 4.87
CA GLY A 46 -6.88 -1.09 5.97
C GLY A 46 -8.27 -1.73 6.03
N VAL A 47 -9.33 -0.95 5.77
CA VAL A 47 -10.70 -1.45 5.68
C VAL A 47 -10.86 -2.39 4.48
N VAL A 48 -10.32 -1.99 3.32
CA VAL A 48 -10.42 -2.77 2.08
C VAL A 48 -9.74 -4.12 2.22
N ILE A 49 -8.51 -4.17 2.76
CA ILE A 49 -7.77 -5.42 2.94
C ILE A 49 -8.40 -6.29 4.03
N SER A 50 -8.86 -5.73 5.16
CA SER A 50 -9.60 -6.50 6.16
C SER A 50 -10.86 -7.13 5.57
N LEU A 51 -11.65 -6.37 4.80
CA LEU A 51 -12.85 -6.90 4.14
C LEU A 51 -12.49 -7.96 3.09
N PHE A 52 -11.49 -7.71 2.26
CA PHE A 52 -10.96 -8.67 1.29
C PHE A 52 -10.59 -10.01 1.94
N LYS A 53 -9.81 -9.98 3.04
CA LYS A 53 -9.38 -11.18 3.73
C LYS A 53 -10.50 -11.89 4.48
N SER A 54 -11.58 -11.21 4.83
CA SER A 54 -12.80 -11.87 5.32
C SER A 54 -13.50 -12.69 4.22
N ARG A 55 -13.38 -12.29 2.95
CA ARG A 55 -13.99 -12.95 1.77
C ARG A 55 -13.09 -14.04 1.20
N VAL A 56 -11.79 -13.78 1.10
CA VAL A 56 -10.81 -14.68 0.49
C VAL A 56 -9.75 -15.10 1.53
N ARG A 57 -10.13 -16.10 2.34
CA ARG A 57 -9.31 -16.67 3.41
C ARG A 57 -8.31 -17.72 2.90
N LYS A 58 -7.58 -17.42 1.84
CA LYS A 58 -6.60 -18.34 1.22
C LYS A 58 -5.22 -17.70 1.16
N ILE A 59 -4.19 -18.51 1.32
CA ILE A 59 -2.80 -18.10 1.10
C ILE A 59 -2.58 -17.89 -0.40
N GLY A 60 -1.81 -16.86 -0.75
CA GLY A 60 -1.57 -16.39 -2.12
C GLY A 60 -2.58 -15.35 -2.60
N ALA A 61 -3.70 -15.13 -1.90
CA ALA A 61 -4.72 -14.18 -2.34
C ALA A 61 -4.24 -12.73 -2.24
N LEU A 62 -3.58 -12.37 -1.13
CA LEU A 62 -3.00 -11.04 -0.96
C LEU A 62 -1.76 -10.86 -1.83
N ALA A 63 -1.01 -11.93 -2.09
CA ALA A 63 0.09 -11.91 -3.04
C ALA A 63 -0.37 -11.60 -4.47
N ILE A 64 -1.44 -12.23 -4.96
CA ILE A 64 -2.00 -11.93 -6.29
C ILE A 64 -2.52 -10.50 -6.34
N LEU A 65 -3.22 -10.03 -5.31
CA LEU A 65 -3.63 -8.62 -5.21
C LEU A 65 -2.40 -7.71 -5.30
N GLY A 66 -1.34 -7.99 -4.53
CA GLY A 66 -0.10 -7.24 -4.54
C GLY A 66 0.61 -7.25 -5.90
N LEU A 67 0.60 -8.38 -6.61
CA LEU A 67 1.13 -8.48 -7.96
C LEU A 67 0.35 -7.59 -8.93
N LEU A 68 -0.98 -7.66 -8.91
CA LEU A 68 -1.82 -6.84 -9.78
C LEU A 68 -1.65 -5.35 -9.48
N VAL A 69 -1.64 -4.96 -8.21
CA VAL A 69 -1.34 -3.57 -7.79
C VAL A 69 0.06 -3.16 -8.27
N GLY A 70 1.07 -4.01 -8.10
CA GLY A 70 2.43 -3.73 -8.55
C GLY A 70 2.51 -3.51 -10.05
N VAL A 71 1.86 -4.36 -10.86
CA VAL A 71 1.79 -4.19 -12.32
C VAL A 71 1.10 -2.88 -12.67
N LEU A 72 -0.05 -2.58 -12.06
CA LEU A 72 -0.78 -1.33 -12.29
C LEU A 72 0.07 -0.10 -11.92
N MET A 73 0.78 -0.14 -10.80
CA MET A 73 1.67 0.96 -10.38
C MET A 73 2.87 1.12 -11.32
N MET A 74 3.46 0.02 -11.79
CA MET A 74 4.55 0.10 -12.77
C MET A 74 4.07 0.72 -14.09
N LEU A 75 2.85 0.39 -14.55
CA LEU A 75 2.24 1.01 -15.72
C LEU A 75 1.97 2.51 -15.55
N THR A 76 1.86 3.02 -14.31
CA THR A 76 1.74 4.46 -14.03
C THR A 76 3.08 5.15 -13.81
N GLY A 77 4.21 4.48 -14.09
CA GLY A 77 5.55 5.07 -14.04
C GLY A 77 6.37 4.73 -12.79
N HIS A 78 5.90 3.83 -11.94
CA HIS A 78 6.65 3.37 -10.76
C HIS A 78 7.75 2.35 -11.10
N PRO A 79 8.82 2.25 -10.29
CA PRO A 79 9.93 1.32 -10.55
C PRO A 79 9.48 -0.14 -10.53
N TRP A 80 10.12 -0.98 -11.37
CA TRP A 80 9.83 -2.41 -11.51
C TRP A 80 9.87 -3.19 -10.19
N VAL A 81 10.63 -2.71 -9.19
CA VAL A 81 10.73 -3.32 -7.85
C VAL A 81 9.37 -3.47 -7.18
N VAL A 82 8.40 -2.58 -7.48
CA VAL A 82 7.03 -2.69 -6.96
C VAL A 82 6.34 -3.99 -7.36
N VAL A 83 6.62 -4.52 -8.56
CA VAL A 83 6.02 -5.75 -9.07
C VAL A 83 6.54 -6.98 -8.33
N ILE A 84 7.73 -6.90 -7.73
CA ILE A 84 8.34 -8.00 -6.98
C ILE A 84 8.08 -7.87 -5.49
N LEU A 85 8.34 -6.71 -4.89
CA LEU A 85 8.27 -6.56 -3.45
C LEU A 85 6.83 -6.63 -2.93
N THR A 86 5.87 -6.06 -3.65
CA THR A 86 4.45 -6.03 -3.24
C THR A 86 3.86 -7.44 -3.10
N PRO A 87 3.98 -8.37 -4.07
CA PRO A 87 3.50 -9.74 -3.89
C PRO A 87 4.27 -10.52 -2.83
N LEU A 88 5.57 -10.27 -2.62
CA LEU A 88 6.34 -10.90 -1.53
C LEU A 88 5.81 -10.50 -0.15
N LEU A 89 5.58 -9.20 0.07
CA LEU A 89 4.93 -8.69 1.27
C LEU A 89 3.49 -9.21 1.40
N GLY A 90 2.79 -9.37 0.27
CA GLY A 90 1.48 -10.00 0.20
C GLY A 90 1.49 -11.46 0.66
N LEU A 91 2.50 -12.26 0.27
CA LEU A 91 2.67 -13.63 0.74
C LEU A 91 2.92 -13.67 2.26
N ILE A 92 3.81 -12.81 2.77
CA ILE A 92 4.05 -12.68 4.22
C ILE A 92 2.74 -12.36 4.93
N GLY A 93 1.98 -11.38 4.42
CA GLY A 93 0.68 -11.02 4.97
C GLY A 93 -0.32 -12.18 4.92
N ASP A 94 -0.36 -12.96 3.84
CA ASP A 94 -1.23 -14.13 3.72
C ASP A 94 -0.94 -15.18 4.80
N PHE A 95 0.33 -15.46 5.11
CA PHE A 95 0.71 -16.38 6.20
C PHE A 95 0.33 -15.85 7.59
N LEU A 96 0.37 -14.54 7.80
CA LEU A 96 -0.04 -13.94 9.06
C LEU A 96 -1.57 -13.95 9.20
N TYR A 97 -2.32 -13.60 8.15
CA TYR A 97 -3.78 -13.71 8.12
C TYR A 97 -4.27 -15.15 8.35
N SER A 98 -3.51 -16.17 7.90
CA SER A 98 -3.89 -17.57 8.11
C SER A 98 -3.87 -17.98 9.59
N LYS A 99 -3.23 -17.20 10.47
CA LYS A 99 -3.26 -17.43 11.93
C LYS A 99 -4.61 -17.07 12.56
N GLY A 100 -5.45 -16.29 11.88
CA GLY A 100 -6.84 -16.00 12.28
C GLY A 100 -7.00 -15.15 13.55
N LYS A 101 -5.92 -14.60 14.12
CA LYS A 101 -5.97 -13.73 15.30
C LYS A 101 -5.90 -12.26 14.87
N LYS A 102 -6.68 -11.41 15.53
CA LYS A 102 -6.74 -9.96 15.25
C LYS A 102 -5.35 -9.30 15.20
N GLY A 103 -4.46 -9.61 16.16
CA GLY A 103 -3.10 -9.05 16.20
C GLY A 103 -2.27 -9.42 14.96
N PHE A 104 -2.37 -10.66 14.48
CA PHE A 104 -1.67 -11.09 13.26
C PHE A 104 -2.28 -10.46 12.00
N ASN A 105 -3.59 -10.24 11.95
CA ASN A 105 -4.23 -9.53 10.84
C ASN A 105 -3.76 -8.07 10.72
N ILE A 106 -3.65 -7.37 11.87
CA ILE A 106 -3.15 -6.00 11.92
C ILE A 106 -1.69 -5.96 11.45
N LEU A 107 -0.85 -6.87 11.97
CA LEU A 107 0.55 -6.97 11.57
C LEU A 107 0.71 -7.32 10.09
N ALA A 108 -0.14 -8.22 9.57
CA ALA A 108 -0.16 -8.60 8.16
C ALA A 108 -0.39 -7.38 7.26
N TYR A 109 -1.36 -6.53 7.60
CA TYR A 109 -1.63 -5.31 6.86
C TYR A 109 -0.49 -4.28 6.98
N ALA A 110 0.10 -4.14 8.17
CA ALA A 110 1.23 -3.24 8.38
C ALA A 110 2.45 -3.62 7.54
N LEU A 111 2.80 -4.91 7.50
CA LEU A 111 3.88 -5.42 6.66
C LEU A 111 3.55 -5.33 5.17
N PHE A 112 2.30 -5.63 4.79
CA PHE A 112 1.86 -5.44 3.41
C PHE A 112 2.05 -3.99 2.97
N SER A 113 1.63 -3.03 3.81
CA SER A 113 1.69 -1.59 3.51
C SER A 113 3.12 -1.07 3.26
N LEU A 114 4.17 -1.78 3.70
CA LEU A 114 5.56 -1.39 3.44
C LEU A 114 5.89 -1.28 1.94
N TRP A 115 5.09 -1.87 1.05
CA TRP A 115 5.29 -1.71 -0.39
C TRP A 115 5.25 -0.22 -0.83
N TYR A 116 4.59 0.67 -0.07
CA TYR A 116 4.58 2.13 -0.31
C TYR A 116 5.98 2.78 -0.28
N VAL A 117 7.02 2.07 0.18
CA VAL A 117 8.41 2.53 0.08
C VAL A 117 8.99 2.35 -1.33
N THR A 118 8.45 1.41 -2.11
CA THR A 118 8.99 1.03 -3.43
C THR A 118 9.06 2.16 -4.45
N PRO A 119 8.14 3.16 -4.50
CA PRO A 119 8.27 4.32 -5.38
C PRO A 119 9.60 5.08 -5.19
N TRP A 120 10.18 5.02 -3.98
CA TRP A 120 11.42 5.70 -3.62
C TRP A 120 12.68 4.92 -3.93
N PHE A 121 12.56 3.71 -4.50
CA PHE A 121 13.69 2.89 -4.88
C PHE A 121 14.74 3.64 -5.75
N PRO A 122 14.35 4.48 -6.74
CA PRO A 122 15.33 5.23 -7.55
C PRO A 122 16.23 6.15 -6.73
N VAL A 123 15.79 6.64 -5.56
CA VAL A 123 16.65 7.45 -4.68
C VAL A 123 17.81 6.62 -4.12
N LEU A 124 17.59 5.33 -3.89
CA LEU A 124 18.63 4.43 -3.35
C LEU A 124 19.66 4.03 -4.43
N THR A 125 19.33 4.18 -5.71
CA THR A 125 20.19 3.78 -6.83
C THR A 125 20.81 4.95 -7.57
N ASP A 126 20.04 6.02 -7.79
CA ASP A 126 20.43 7.23 -8.51
C ASP A 126 19.60 8.45 -8.05
N ALA A 127 19.92 8.94 -6.85
CA ALA A 127 19.25 10.11 -6.27
C ALA A 127 19.35 11.35 -7.16
N ALA A 128 20.48 11.56 -7.83
CA ALA A 128 20.72 12.71 -8.69
C ALA A 128 19.84 12.66 -9.96
N GLY A 129 19.81 11.50 -10.64
CA GLY A 129 18.93 11.30 -11.79
C GLY A 129 17.46 11.38 -11.42
N TYR A 130 17.06 10.85 -10.27
CA TYR A 130 15.69 10.96 -9.78
C TYR A 130 15.30 12.40 -9.44
N ARG A 131 16.18 13.19 -8.81
CA ARG A 131 15.98 14.62 -8.61
C ARG A 131 15.77 15.35 -9.93
N GLN A 132 16.61 15.09 -10.93
CA GLN A 132 16.48 15.69 -12.26
C GLN A 132 15.15 15.32 -12.94
N MET A 133 14.70 14.07 -12.80
CA MET A 133 13.40 13.64 -13.28
C MET A 133 12.27 14.44 -12.61
N ILE A 134 12.34 14.65 -11.30
CA ILE A 134 11.36 15.46 -10.55
C ILE A 134 11.39 16.92 -11.02
N THR A 135 12.57 17.54 -11.15
CA THR A 135 12.70 18.91 -11.67
C THR A 135 12.06 19.03 -13.06
N LYS A 136 12.30 18.08 -13.97
CA LYS A 136 11.73 18.11 -15.33
C LYS A 136 10.21 17.91 -15.38
N SER A 137 9.66 17.14 -14.45
CA SER A 137 8.24 16.77 -14.44
C SER A 137 7.36 17.71 -13.60
N MET A 138 7.83 18.12 -12.43
CA MET A 138 7.09 18.91 -11.43
C MET A 138 7.67 20.32 -11.21
N GLY A 139 8.86 20.61 -11.73
CA GLY A 139 9.54 21.89 -11.59
C GLY A 139 10.55 21.95 -10.44
N GLU A 140 11.47 22.93 -10.50
CA GLU A 140 12.58 23.04 -9.54
C GLU A 140 12.10 23.35 -8.11
N ALA A 141 11.06 24.19 -7.96
CA ALA A 141 10.51 24.53 -6.66
C ALA A 141 9.94 23.31 -5.91
N TYR A 142 9.43 22.31 -6.65
CA TYR A 142 8.95 21.05 -6.09
C TYR A 142 10.13 20.17 -5.68
N ALA A 143 11.15 20.04 -6.54
CA ALA A 143 12.35 19.25 -6.27
C ALA A 143 13.09 19.75 -5.01
N VAL A 144 13.29 21.06 -4.89
CA VAL A 144 13.96 21.68 -3.73
C VAL A 144 13.23 21.38 -2.41
N GLN A 145 11.89 21.42 -2.40
CA GLN A 145 11.10 21.07 -1.21
C GLN A 145 11.21 19.59 -0.82
N LEU A 146 11.62 18.73 -1.75
CA LEU A 146 11.75 17.29 -1.55
C LEU A 146 13.21 16.84 -1.34
N ASP A 147 14.20 17.72 -1.53
CA ASP A 147 15.63 17.40 -1.45
C ASP A 147 16.02 16.73 -0.13
N TRP A 148 15.41 17.15 0.99
CA TRP A 148 15.62 16.53 2.30
C TRP A 148 15.26 15.04 2.32
N PHE A 149 14.34 14.61 1.46
CA PHE A 149 13.84 13.24 1.35
C PHE A 149 14.60 12.40 0.30
N LEU A 150 15.38 13.04 -0.57
CA LEU A 150 16.16 12.38 -1.62
C LEU A 150 17.48 11.78 -1.10
N SER A 151 17.43 11.20 0.11
CA SER A 151 18.53 10.47 0.71
C SER A 151 18.02 9.20 1.42
N PRO A 152 18.88 8.18 1.65
CA PRO A 152 18.42 6.91 2.22
C PRO A 152 17.82 7.01 3.63
N ALA A 153 18.37 7.86 4.50
CA ALA A 153 17.94 7.94 5.90
C ALA A 153 16.46 8.36 6.08
N PRO A 154 15.96 9.43 5.43
CA PRO A 154 14.54 9.77 5.40
C PRO A 154 13.63 8.65 4.87
N ILE A 155 14.09 7.89 3.86
CA ILE A 155 13.30 6.79 3.29
C ILE A 155 13.14 5.67 4.33
N PHE A 156 14.19 5.31 5.06
CA PHE A 156 14.09 4.32 6.13
C PHE A 156 13.22 4.83 7.30
N ALA A 157 13.31 6.11 7.64
CA ALA A 157 12.40 6.71 8.63
C ALA A 157 10.94 6.64 8.16
N TRP A 158 10.69 6.95 6.88
CA TRP A 158 9.36 6.85 6.28
C TRP A 158 8.84 5.43 6.21
N MET A 159 9.69 4.44 5.98
CA MET A 159 9.33 3.03 6.09
C MET A 159 8.80 2.69 7.50
N GLY A 160 9.42 3.25 8.55
CA GLY A 160 8.91 3.18 9.92
C GLY A 160 7.54 3.86 10.07
N CYS A 161 7.35 5.05 9.50
CA CYS A 161 6.06 5.73 9.49
C CYS A 161 4.97 4.94 8.77
N ILE A 162 5.27 4.37 7.59
CA ILE A 162 4.36 3.49 6.83
C ILE A 162 3.95 2.30 7.69
N PHE A 163 4.88 1.67 8.40
CA PHE A 163 4.58 0.54 9.27
C PHE A 163 3.60 0.95 10.38
N LEU A 164 3.84 2.08 11.06
CA LEU A 164 2.95 2.60 12.10
C LEU A 164 1.56 2.97 11.54
N LEU A 165 1.51 3.64 10.39
CA LEU A 165 0.26 3.95 9.68
C LEU A 165 -0.48 2.67 9.28
N GLY A 166 0.24 1.64 8.86
CA GLY A 166 -0.29 0.33 8.56
C GLY A 166 -0.87 -0.36 9.80
N LEU A 167 -0.24 -0.25 10.96
CA LEU A 167 -0.83 -0.73 12.23
C LEU A 167 -2.15 0.00 12.53
N ILE A 168 -2.17 1.33 12.40
CA ILE A 168 -3.37 2.15 12.62
C ILE A 168 -4.48 1.76 11.63
N GLY A 169 -4.15 1.67 10.35
CA GLY A 169 -5.08 1.25 9.29
C GLY A 169 -5.60 -0.17 9.52
N GLY A 170 -4.76 -1.09 9.97
CA GLY A 170 -5.16 -2.47 10.31
C GLY A 170 -6.11 -2.52 11.51
N ILE A 171 -5.84 -1.73 12.56
CA ILE A 171 -6.74 -1.60 13.72
C ILE A 171 -8.08 -1.04 13.28
N PHE A 172 -8.07 0.01 12.46
CA PHE A 172 -9.27 0.64 11.93
C PHE A 172 -10.07 -0.33 11.06
N GLY A 173 -9.41 -1.02 10.13
CA GLY A 173 -10.01 -2.01 9.24
C GLY A 173 -10.69 -3.17 9.97
N GLU A 174 -10.00 -3.78 10.93
CA GLU A 174 -10.57 -4.84 11.77
C GLU A 174 -11.74 -4.33 12.63
N SER A 175 -11.68 -3.10 13.12
CA SER A 175 -12.75 -2.53 13.94
C SER A 175 -14.03 -2.27 13.13
N VAL A 176 -13.89 -1.73 11.92
CA VAL A 176 -15.01 -1.52 10.99
C VAL A 176 -15.62 -2.87 10.57
N LEU A 177 -14.78 -3.87 10.28
CA LEU A 177 -15.21 -5.23 9.92
C LEU A 177 -16.10 -5.85 11.00
N VAL A 178 -15.68 -5.77 12.27
CA VAL A 178 -16.43 -6.32 13.40
C VAL A 178 -17.73 -5.55 13.63
N ARG A 179 -17.71 -4.22 13.56
CA ARG A 179 -18.86 -3.37 13.90
C ARG A 179 -19.97 -3.40 12.85
N HIS A 180 -19.63 -3.31 11.57
CA HIS A 180 -20.62 -3.15 10.51
C HIS A 180 -20.83 -4.42 9.68
N PHE A 181 -19.76 -5.12 9.31
CA PHE A 181 -19.88 -6.21 8.34
C PHE A 181 -20.19 -7.56 8.95
N ARG A 182 -19.58 -7.90 10.11
CA ARG A 182 -19.93 -9.15 10.83
C ARG A 182 -21.31 -9.08 11.46
N LYS A 183 -21.69 -7.94 12.05
CA LYS A 183 -23.03 -7.76 12.62
C LYS A 183 -24.15 -7.75 11.57
N ALA A 184 -23.87 -7.26 10.35
CA ALA A 184 -24.84 -7.28 9.25
C ALA A 184 -24.86 -8.60 8.45
N GLY A 185 -24.12 -9.63 8.87
CA GLY A 185 -24.05 -10.92 8.15
C GLY A 185 -23.33 -10.88 6.79
N ILE A 186 -22.77 -9.72 6.42
CA ILE A 186 -22.08 -9.51 5.15
C ILE A 186 -20.69 -10.17 5.18
N ALA A 187 -20.00 -10.19 6.32
CA ALA A 187 -18.74 -10.93 6.51
C ALA A 187 -18.94 -12.08 7.51
N LYS A 188 -18.57 -13.31 7.14
CA LYS A 188 -18.38 -14.41 8.10
C LYS A 188 -17.01 -14.30 8.77
#